data_AF-A0AAD7ZWP8-F1
#
_entry.id   AF-A0AAD7ZWP8-F1
#
_cell.length_a   1.000
_cell.length_b   1.000
_cell.length_c   1.000
_cell.angle_alpha   90.00
_cell.angle_beta   90.00
_cell.angle_gamma   90.00
#
_symmetry.space_group_name_H-M   'P 1'
#
loop_
_entity.id
_entity.type
_entity.pdbx_description
1 polymer ?
#
loop_
_entity_poly.entity_id
_entity_poly.type
_entity_poly.pdbx_seq_one_letter_code
_entity_poly.pdbx_strand_id
1 'polypeptide(L)'
;RILSSDCTEGLCNASQSPVFDIDDTYTKTLLIGVVGCVVLIPVFMIIVFIWKRQCKPPSTDVKLPVVLMIHTPSRASHLKSVISLAEYLKNHCYIEALLDQLDVQTTESKDPWTWCNNAFARADFVMVISSPPKCCNEEGIFRNMDLVALRFLKEKFSSG
;
A
#
# COMPACT_ATOMS: atom_id res chain seq x y z
N ARG A 1 -33.39 -62.10 -3.49
CA ARG A 1 -34.31 -62.26 -2.35
C ARG A 1 -35.68 -62.55 -2.96
N ILE A 2 -36.25 -63.75 -2.78
CA ILE A 2 -37.53 -64.13 -3.40
C ILE A 2 -38.65 -63.47 -2.58
N LEU A 3 -39.54 -62.71 -3.22
CA LEU A 3 -40.50 -61.84 -2.53
C LEU A 3 -41.84 -62.52 -2.18
N SER A 4 -42.10 -63.75 -2.65
CA SER A 4 -43.22 -64.59 -2.21
C SER A 4 -43.09 -66.00 -2.79
N SER A 5 -43.55 -67.02 -2.06
CA SER A 5 -43.58 -68.43 -2.49
C SER A 5 -44.96 -68.95 -2.89
N ASP A 6 -45.99 -68.11 -2.89
CA ASP A 6 -47.32 -68.48 -3.38
C ASP A 6 -47.53 -67.96 -4.81
N CYS A 7 -47.18 -68.81 -5.78
CA CYS A 7 -47.57 -68.64 -7.18
C CYS A 7 -48.39 -69.88 -7.58
N THR A 8 -49.70 -69.78 -7.43
CA THR A 8 -50.64 -70.75 -7.99
C THR A 8 -50.94 -70.37 -9.44
N GLU A 9 -50.79 -71.35 -10.34
CA GLU A 9 -51.19 -71.31 -11.76
C GLU A 9 -50.27 -70.59 -12.77
N GLY A 10 -48.95 -70.65 -12.59
CA GLY A 10 -48.00 -70.54 -13.72
C GLY A 10 -47.92 -69.19 -14.45
N LEU A 11 -48.58 -68.14 -13.95
CA LEU A 11 -48.58 -66.79 -14.54
C LEU A 11 -47.49 -65.85 -13.97
N CYS A 12 -46.64 -66.32 -13.04
CA CYS A 12 -45.57 -65.52 -12.47
C CYS A 12 -44.31 -65.56 -13.35
N ASN A 13 -44.14 -64.60 -14.25
CA ASN A 13 -42.83 -64.37 -14.86
C ASN A 13 -41.90 -63.77 -13.81
N ALA A 14 -40.88 -64.53 -13.41
CA ALA A 14 -39.86 -64.07 -12.48
C ALA A 14 -39.16 -62.83 -13.06
N SER A 15 -39.43 -61.65 -12.51
CA SER A 15 -38.71 -60.44 -12.84
C SER A 15 -37.33 -60.52 -12.20
N GLN A 16 -36.34 -60.90 -13.00
CA GLN A 16 -34.95 -60.82 -12.58
C GLN A 16 -34.52 -59.36 -12.71
N SER A 17 -34.17 -58.73 -11.59
CA SER A 17 -33.57 -57.39 -11.62
C SER A 17 -32.25 -57.43 -12.40
N PRO A 18 -31.97 -56.44 -13.26
CA PRO A 18 -30.72 -56.42 -14.01
C PRO A 18 -29.53 -56.44 -13.04
N VAL A 19 -28.61 -57.37 -13.28
CA VAL A 19 -27.33 -57.40 -12.57
C VAL A 19 -26.45 -56.35 -13.24
N PHE A 20 -26.19 -55.25 -12.53
CA PHE A 20 -25.26 -54.24 -12.98
C PHE A 20 -23.85 -54.76 -12.75
N ASP A 21 -23.19 -55.17 -13.83
CA ASP A 21 -21.77 -55.51 -13.78
C ASP A 21 -21.01 -54.18 -13.71
N ILE A 22 -20.50 -53.85 -12.51
CA ILE A 22 -19.74 -52.63 -12.29
C ILE A 22 -18.39 -52.85 -12.96
N ASP A 23 -18.26 -52.37 -14.19
CA ASP A 23 -17.06 -52.48 -14.98
C ASP A 23 -15.86 -51.87 -14.24
N ASP A 24 -14.80 -52.66 -14.08
CA ASP A 24 -13.60 -52.39 -13.25
C ASP A 24 -12.83 -51.13 -13.74
N THR A 25 -13.18 -50.63 -14.91
CA THR A 25 -12.69 -49.39 -15.51
C THR A 25 -13.22 -48.15 -14.77
N TYR A 26 -14.47 -48.18 -14.29
CA TYR A 26 -15.08 -47.06 -13.56
C TYR A 26 -14.49 -46.91 -12.16
N THR A 27 -14.30 -48.02 -11.46
CA THR A 27 -13.67 -48.05 -10.13
C THR A 27 -12.24 -47.52 -10.19
N LYS A 28 -11.44 -47.93 -11.19
CA LYS A 28 -10.07 -47.42 -11.40
C LYS A 28 -10.03 -45.93 -11.72
N THR A 29 -10.91 -45.47 -12.60
CA THR A 29 -10.98 -44.04 -12.99
C THR A 29 -11.36 -43.16 -11.79
N LEU A 30 -12.32 -43.62 -10.98
CA LEU A 30 -12.75 -42.91 -9.78
C LEU A 30 -11.64 -42.90 -8.72
N LEU A 31 -10.92 -44.01 -8.53
CA LEU A 31 -9.79 -44.09 -7.61
C LEU A 31 -8.67 -43.09 -7.97
N ILE A 32 -8.32 -43.00 -9.25
CA ILE A 32 -7.30 -42.06 -9.74
C ILE A 32 -7.72 -40.61 -9.50
N GLY A 33 -9.00 -40.29 -9.76
CA GLY A 33 -9.55 -38.96 -9.49
C GLY A 33 -9.49 -38.60 -7.99
N VAL A 34 -9.88 -39.52 -7.12
CA VAL A 34 -9.85 -39.32 -5.66
C VAL A 34 -8.41 -39.13 -5.17
N VAL A 35 -7.48 -40.00 -5.57
CA VAL A 35 -6.06 -39.89 -5.19
C VAL A 35 -5.46 -38.58 -5.71
N GLY A 36 -5.78 -38.20 -6.94
CA GLY A 36 -5.33 -36.93 -7.52
C GLY A 36 -5.81 -35.72 -6.72
N CYS A 37 -7.10 -35.68 -6.35
CA CYS A 37 -7.66 -34.59 -5.54
C CYS A 37 -7.05 -34.53 -4.14
N VAL A 38 -6.85 -35.69 -3.50
CA VAL A 38 -6.27 -35.78 -2.14
C VAL A 38 -4.83 -35.28 -2.12
N VAL A 39 -4.09 -35.36 -3.24
CA VAL A 39 -2.72 -34.83 -3.35
C VAL A 39 -2.70 -33.37 -3.83
N LEU A 40 -3.54 -33.01 -4.80
CA LEU A 40 -3.57 -31.65 -5.37
C LEU A 40 -4.05 -30.59 -4.37
N ILE A 41 -5.08 -30.90 -3.58
CA ILE A 41 -5.65 -29.96 -2.59
C ILE A 41 -4.61 -29.55 -1.53
N PRO A 42 -3.89 -30.46 -0.85
CA PRO A 42 -2.88 -30.06 0.12
C PRO A 42 -1.68 -29.36 -0.53
N VAL A 43 -1.27 -29.75 -1.74
CA VAL A 43 -0.21 -29.02 -2.47
C VAL A 43 -0.62 -27.59 -2.74
N PHE A 44 -1.85 -27.37 -3.22
CA PHE A 44 -2.40 -26.03 -3.45
C PHE A 44 -2.48 -25.22 -2.14
N MET A 45 -2.94 -25.84 -1.05
CA MET A 45 -2.96 -25.21 0.28
C MET A 45 -1.56 -24.82 0.77
N ILE A 46 -0.56 -25.67 0.55
CA ILE A 46 0.84 -25.37 0.91
C ILE A 46 1.37 -24.19 0.09
N ILE A 47 1.10 -24.14 -1.22
CA ILE A 47 1.50 -23.02 -2.08
C ILE A 47 0.85 -21.73 -1.58
N VAL A 48 -0.46 -21.74 -1.31
CA VAL A 48 -1.18 -20.57 -0.78
C VAL A 48 -0.65 -20.18 0.61
N PHE A 49 -0.29 -21.14 1.45
CA PHE A 49 0.27 -20.88 2.78
C PHE A 49 1.66 -20.26 2.71
N ILE A 50 2.54 -20.75 1.84
CA ILE A 50 3.86 -20.18 1.59
C ILE A 50 3.71 -18.76 1.01
N TRP A 51 2.81 -18.56 0.04
CA TRP A 51 2.49 -17.24 -0.49
C TRP A 51 1.96 -16.30 0.59
N LYS A 52 1.05 -16.74 1.45
CA LYS A 52 0.56 -15.92 2.58
C LYS A 52 1.63 -15.61 3.61
N ARG A 53 2.63 -16.47 3.79
CA ARG A 53 3.77 -16.20 4.66
C ARG A 53 4.79 -15.25 4.04
N GLN A 54 4.98 -15.31 2.73
CA GLN A 54 5.92 -14.45 2.00
C GLN A 54 5.33 -13.07 1.71
N CYS A 55 4.05 -13.00 1.39
CA CYS A 55 3.31 -11.75 1.27
C CYS A 55 2.91 -11.28 2.67
N LYS A 56 3.76 -10.46 3.30
CA LYS A 56 3.34 -9.64 4.43
C LYS A 56 2.07 -8.88 4.01
N PRO A 57 0.99 -8.85 4.81
CA PRO A 57 -0.14 -7.98 4.50
C PRO A 57 0.41 -6.56 4.31
N PRO A 58 -0.06 -5.80 3.29
CA PRO A 58 0.36 -4.42 3.14
C PRO A 58 0.11 -3.74 4.48
N SER A 59 1.18 -3.20 5.08
CA SER A 59 1.07 -2.46 6.32
C SER A 59 0.02 -1.38 6.10
N THR A 60 -1.07 -1.43 6.86
CA THR A 60 -2.17 -0.47 6.83
C THR A 60 -1.73 0.95 7.22
N ASP A 61 -0.45 1.14 7.51
CA ASP A 61 0.19 2.42 7.78
C ASP A 61 1.13 2.74 6.61
N VAL A 62 0.55 3.16 5.48
CA VAL A 62 1.34 3.73 4.39
C VAL A 62 1.81 5.10 4.88
N LYS A 63 3.01 5.16 5.46
CA LYS A 63 3.64 6.42 5.86
C LYS A 63 3.78 7.29 4.60
N LEU A 64 3.07 8.42 4.54
CA LEU A 64 3.23 9.38 3.46
C LEU A 64 4.66 9.94 3.52
N PRO A 65 5.33 10.10 2.37
CA PRO A 65 6.63 10.75 2.34
C PRO A 65 6.48 12.21 2.77
N VAL A 66 7.34 12.64 3.69
CA VAL A 66 7.35 14.00 4.22
C VAL A 66 8.45 14.80 3.52
N VAL A 67 8.08 15.92 2.90
CA VAL A 67 9.01 16.79 2.15
C VAL A 67 9.05 18.16 2.82
N LEU A 68 10.22 18.57 3.29
CA LEU A 68 10.46 19.95 3.73
C LEU A 68 10.83 20.83 2.54
N MET A 69 10.05 21.88 2.29
CA MET A 69 10.28 22.82 1.20
C MET A 69 10.99 24.07 1.72
N ILE A 70 12.21 24.30 1.24
CA ILE A 70 13.04 25.48 1.56
C ILE A 70 13.01 26.41 0.35
N HIS A 71 12.65 27.67 0.56
CA HIS A 71 12.68 28.71 -0.47
C HIS A 71 13.32 29.99 0.05
N THR A 72 13.93 30.75 -0.85
CA THR A 72 14.35 32.12 -0.53
C THR A 72 13.17 33.06 -0.84
N PRO A 73 12.72 33.90 0.10
CA PRO A 73 11.74 34.92 -0.19
C PRO A 73 12.34 35.97 -1.14
N SER A 74 11.88 35.99 -2.39
CA SER A 74 12.35 36.93 -3.42
C SER A 74 11.26 37.84 -3.98
N ARG A 75 10.12 37.28 -4.38
CA ARG A 75 8.97 38.01 -4.94
C ARG A 75 7.66 37.37 -4.47
N ALA A 76 6.63 38.18 -4.27
CA ALA A 76 5.30 37.68 -3.89
C ALA A 76 4.73 36.68 -4.92
N SER A 77 4.99 36.89 -6.22
CA SER A 77 4.56 35.97 -7.28
C SER A 77 5.24 34.61 -7.19
N HIS A 78 6.53 34.57 -6.87
CA HIS A 78 7.27 33.33 -6.65
C HIS A 78 6.74 32.58 -5.42
N LEU A 79 6.51 33.30 -4.33
CA LEU A 79 5.92 32.72 -3.11
C LEU A 79 4.55 32.10 -3.39
N LYS A 80 3.69 32.76 -4.18
CA LYS A 80 2.41 32.21 -4.59
C LYS A 80 2.57 30.88 -5.34
N SER A 81 3.53 30.80 -6.27
CA SER A 81 3.83 29.54 -6.98
C SER A 81 4.32 28.44 -6.05
N VAL A 82 5.18 28.77 -5.07
CA VAL A 82 5.68 27.82 -4.07
C VAL A 82 4.55 27.28 -3.19
N ILE A 83 3.62 28.14 -2.77
CA ILE A 83 2.43 27.75 -2.01
C ILE A 83 1.55 26.80 -2.83
N SER A 84 1.23 27.17 -4.08
CA SER A 84 0.42 26.32 -4.95
C SER A 84 1.09 24.97 -5.25
N LEU A 85 2.42 24.92 -5.32
CA LEU A 85 3.16 23.66 -5.44
C LEU A 85 3.00 22.80 -4.17
N ALA A 86 3.12 23.39 -2.98
CA ALA A 86 2.94 22.67 -1.72
C ALA A 86 1.52 22.10 -1.58
N GLU A 87 0.50 22.89 -1.95
CA GLU A 87 -0.90 22.43 -1.99
C GLU A 87 -1.11 21.32 -3.01
N TYR A 88 -0.49 21.42 -4.20
CA TYR A 88 -0.56 20.37 -5.21
C TYR A 88 0.03 19.05 -4.70
N LEU A 89 1.19 19.10 -4.04
CA LEU A 89 1.83 17.91 -3.46
C LEU A 89 0.95 17.25 -2.38
N LYS A 90 0.34 18.06 -1.50
CA LYS A 90 -0.59 17.58 -0.46
C LYS A 90 -1.85 16.96 -1.07
N ASN A 91 -2.51 17.66 -1.99
CA ASN A 91 -3.85 17.32 -2.46
C ASN A 91 -3.88 16.30 -3.59
N HIS A 92 -2.83 16.24 -4.42
CA HIS A 92 -2.82 15.43 -5.64
C HIS A 92 -1.72 14.36 -5.66
N CYS A 93 -0.64 14.53 -4.90
CA CYS A 93 0.47 13.57 -4.88
C CYS A 93 0.51 12.70 -3.61
N TYR A 94 -0.35 12.96 -2.62
CA TYR A 94 -0.33 12.29 -1.31
C TYR A 94 1.06 12.40 -0.64
N ILE A 95 1.66 13.59 -0.72
CA ILE A 95 2.95 13.92 -0.11
C ILE A 95 2.72 14.97 0.97
N GLU A 96 3.27 14.77 2.17
CA GLU A 96 3.18 15.76 3.24
C GLU A 96 4.23 16.86 3.01
N ALA A 97 3.83 17.95 2.36
CA ALA A 97 4.69 19.09 2.08
C ALA A 97 4.75 20.09 3.26
N LEU A 98 5.86 20.15 3.97
CA LEU A 98 6.07 21.12 5.05
C LEU A 98 6.56 22.44 4.45
N LEU A 99 5.78 23.51 4.60
CA LEU A 99 6.09 24.85 4.11
C LEU A 99 5.89 25.89 5.23
N ASP A 100 6.92 26.69 5.48
CA ASP A 100 6.97 27.68 6.55
C ASP A 100 5.77 28.66 6.53
N GLN A 101 5.44 29.16 5.36
CA GLN A 101 4.37 30.13 5.15
C GLN A 101 2.97 29.60 5.53
N LEU A 102 2.76 28.29 5.43
CA LEU A 102 1.48 27.63 5.71
C LEU A 102 1.43 27.05 7.12
N ASP A 103 2.52 26.40 7.54
CA ASP A 103 2.51 25.51 8.70
C ASP A 103 3.05 26.18 9.98
N VAL A 104 3.81 27.28 9.90
CA VAL A 104 4.28 28.00 11.11
C VAL A 104 3.10 28.63 11.86
N GLN A 105 2.16 29.23 11.13
CA GLN A 105 1.01 29.93 11.74
C GLN A 105 0.04 28.99 12.47
N THR A 106 0.04 27.72 12.09
CA THR A 106 -0.82 26.68 12.67
C THR A 106 -0.20 26.02 13.90
N THR A 107 1.10 26.25 14.16
CA THR A 107 1.75 25.73 15.37
C THR A 107 1.40 26.52 16.63
N GLU A 108 1.44 25.85 17.78
CA GLU A 108 1.18 26.47 19.09
C GLU A 108 2.21 27.56 19.44
N SER A 109 3.49 27.32 19.13
CA SER A 109 4.57 28.27 19.42
C SER A 109 4.62 29.45 18.46
N LYS A 110 4.14 29.26 17.20
CA LYS A 110 4.30 30.20 16.08
C LYS A 110 5.74 30.66 15.86
N ASP A 111 6.70 29.91 16.40
CA ASP A 111 8.12 30.21 16.30
C ASP A 111 8.73 29.52 15.06
N PRO A 112 9.20 30.29 14.06
CA PRO A 112 9.74 29.72 12.84
C PRO A 112 10.98 28.84 13.08
N TRP A 113 11.78 29.17 14.10
CA TRP A 113 13.01 28.42 14.39
C TRP A 113 12.72 27.03 14.95
N THR A 114 11.88 26.97 15.98
CA THR A 114 11.42 25.71 16.57
C THR A 114 10.68 24.86 15.53
N TRP A 115 9.83 25.48 14.71
CA TRP A 115 9.15 24.79 13.61
C TRP A 115 10.15 24.21 12.61
N CYS A 116 11.14 24.98 12.16
CA CYS A 116 12.12 24.52 11.17
C CYS A 116 12.90 23.31 11.66
N ASN A 117 13.34 23.31 12.93
CA ASN A 117 14.06 22.18 13.52
C ASN A 117 13.19 20.92 13.59
N ASN A 118 11.93 21.06 14.02
CA ASN A 118 10.99 19.95 14.08
C ASN A 118 10.65 19.43 12.69
N ALA A 119 10.44 20.32 11.71
CA ALA A 119 10.17 19.98 10.33
C ALA A 119 11.36 19.25 9.69
N PHE A 120 12.58 19.71 9.96
CA PHE A 120 13.81 19.07 9.48
C PHE A 120 14.04 17.69 10.11
N ALA A 121 13.73 17.51 11.39
CA ALA A 121 13.82 16.22 12.08
C ALA A 121 12.77 15.21 11.56
N ARG A 122 11.61 15.70 11.11
CA ARG A 122 10.50 14.86 10.61
C ARG A 122 10.62 14.52 9.13
N ALA A 123 11.23 15.40 8.33
CA ALA A 123 11.24 15.27 6.87
C ALA A 123 12.05 14.06 6.38
N ASP A 124 11.46 13.29 5.47
CA ASP A 124 12.16 12.22 4.75
C ASP A 124 13.01 12.80 3.62
N PHE A 125 12.55 13.90 2.99
CA PHE A 125 13.24 14.59 1.92
C PHE A 125 13.26 16.10 2.13
N VAL A 126 14.27 16.75 1.57
CA VAL A 126 14.40 18.22 1.57
C VAL A 126 14.42 18.72 0.14
N MET A 127 13.46 19.57 -0.21
CA MET A 127 13.34 20.22 -1.51
C MET A 127 13.83 21.66 -1.40
N VAL A 128 14.95 21.97 -2.05
CA VAL A 128 15.49 23.33 -2.12
C VAL A 128 15.02 23.99 -3.40
N ILE A 129 14.19 25.04 -3.28
CA ILE A 129 13.62 25.76 -4.41
C ILE A 129 14.51 26.97 -4.72
N SER A 130 15.10 26.96 -5.92
CA SER A 130 15.90 28.07 -6.40
C SER A 130 15.00 29.23 -6.79
N SER A 131 14.96 30.25 -5.93
CA SER A 131 14.20 31.47 -6.20
C SER A 131 14.91 32.38 -7.21
N PRO A 132 14.16 33.17 -8.01
CA PRO A 132 14.75 34.23 -8.82
C PRO A 132 15.50 35.24 -7.94
N PRO A 133 16.51 35.95 -8.47
CA PRO A 133 17.27 36.92 -7.71
C PRO A 133 16.36 37.97 -7.08
N LYS A 134 16.69 38.40 -5.85
CA LYS A 134 15.99 39.48 -5.14
C LYS A 134 16.05 40.74 -6.00
N CYS A 135 14.99 41.03 -6.72
CA CYS A 135 14.83 42.28 -7.43
C CYS A 135 13.72 43.05 -6.72
N CYS A 136 14.03 44.28 -6.35
CA CYS A 136 13.13 45.20 -5.63
C CYS A 136 12.98 44.83 -4.15
N ASN A 137 12.80 45.84 -3.29
CA ASN A 137 12.79 45.79 -1.83
C ASN A 137 11.56 45.05 -1.24
N GLU A 138 11.15 43.91 -1.80
CA GLU A 138 10.09 43.08 -1.23
C GLU A 138 10.72 42.09 -0.24
N GLU A 139 10.54 42.41 1.04
CA GLU A 139 10.99 41.60 2.16
C GLU A 139 9.92 40.52 2.44
N GLY A 140 10.23 39.25 2.17
CA GLY A 140 9.33 38.17 2.62
C GLY A 140 9.27 38.06 4.14
N ILE A 141 8.16 37.51 4.63
CA ILE A 141 7.78 37.49 6.05
C ILE A 141 8.82 36.74 6.91
N PHE A 142 9.41 35.67 6.38
CA PHE A 142 10.43 34.89 7.09
C PHE A 142 11.81 35.07 6.44
N ARG A 143 12.65 35.89 7.06
CA ARG A 143 14.01 36.17 6.59
C ARG A 143 14.98 35.07 7.02
N ASN A 144 15.89 34.70 6.12
CA ASN A 144 17.06 33.84 6.38
C ASN A 144 16.74 32.38 6.75
N MET A 145 15.49 31.93 6.66
CA MET A 145 15.11 30.52 6.87
C MET A 145 15.83 29.59 5.89
N ASP A 146 16.03 30.05 4.66
CA ASP A 146 16.85 29.40 3.64
C ASP A 146 18.31 29.19 4.09
N LEU A 147 18.93 30.23 4.66
CA LEU A 147 20.31 30.14 5.15
C LEU A 147 20.47 29.19 6.34
N VAL A 148 19.48 29.16 7.23
CA VAL A 148 19.44 28.26 8.39
C VAL A 148 19.31 26.82 7.93
N ALA A 149 18.37 26.53 7.05
CA ALA A 149 18.15 25.18 6.56
C ALA A 149 19.34 24.67 5.72
N LEU A 150 19.97 25.54 4.92
CA LEU A 150 21.22 25.22 4.22
C LEU A 150 22.39 24.95 5.18
N ARG A 151 22.46 25.65 6.32
CA ARG A 151 23.48 25.38 7.35
C ARG A 151 23.29 24.00 7.97
N PHE A 152 22.06 23.61 8.29
CA PHE A 152 21.76 22.26 8.79
C PHE A 152 22.11 21.17 7.79
N LEU A 153 21.80 21.38 6.50
CA LEU A 153 22.22 20.46 5.44
C LEU A 153 23.74 20.34 5.40
N LYS A 154 24.47 21.46 5.41
CA LYS A 154 25.93 21.48 5.40
C LYS A 154 26.52 20.69 6.59
N GLU A 155 26.01 20.93 7.80
CA GLU A 155 26.47 20.23 9.00
C GLU A 155 26.26 18.72 8.88
N LYS A 156 25.07 18.29 8.44
CA LYS A 156 24.71 16.87 8.26
C LYS A 156 25.57 16.17 7.20
N PHE A 157 25.89 16.85 6.09
CA PHE A 157 26.77 16.28 5.05
C PHE A 157 28.27 16.33 5.42
N SER A 158 28.67 17.21 6.34
CA SER A 158 30.05 17.29 6.81
C SER A 158 30.40 16.30 7.93
N SER A 159 29.38 15.67 8.53
CA SER A 159 29.51 14.77 9.68
C SER A 159 29.30 13.28 9.33
N GLY A 160 29.11 12.95 8.04
CA GLY A 160 29.11 11.58 7.51
C GLY A 160 30.33 11.33 6.63
#